data_AF-A0A3B8XJL3-F1
#
_entry.id   AF-A0A3B8XJL3-F1
#
_cell.length_a   1.000
_cell.length_b   1.000
_cell.length_c   1.000
_cell.angle_alpha   90.00
_cell.angle_beta   90.00
_cell.angle_gamma   90.00
#
_symmetry.space_group_name_H-M   'P 1'
#
loop_
_entity.id
_entity.type
_entity.pdbx_description
1 polymer ?
#
loop_
_entity_poly.entity_id
_entity_poly.type
_entity_poly.pdbx_seq_one_letter_code
_entity_poly.pdbx_strand_id
1 'polypeptide(L)'
;MRVKLKWVLRDKDRHGKRRYYFRKPGQKMIRLPDDPSTLEFLTAYNLALSGETKPPAPRNSVAYVDKTSLRWLAERYYASADFRRLGKRTQHVRRLILDSMLTKHGDKPYKLLEPKHIRALRDEKIDAPEAGNARVKALRQIFKFAIENDHHNRNPADDVSYFSKEGEGFHAWTLDEVETFEKRHPIGTKARLALALLLYTGQRRSDVVLMGRQHVRDGWLTMTQAKNRRKKPVVISIPIVPQLEKVIAASPCGDITFLITAFGKGFTPEGFGNWFRDRCNEAGLKHCSAHGLRKATASRLAELGCSTQEIMAITGHTTLKEVERYTAAARRKILAESAMAKFSEEE
;
A
#
# COMPACT_ATOMS: atom_id res chain seq x y z
N MET A 1 -22.24 -53.72 10.98
CA MET A 1 -22.27 -54.03 9.53
C MET A 1 -21.75 -52.81 8.76
N ARG A 2 -20.55 -52.84 8.18
CA ARG A 2 -19.99 -51.69 7.43
C ARG A 2 -20.53 -51.73 6.00
N VAL A 3 -21.50 -50.88 5.68
CA VAL A 3 -22.05 -50.75 4.33
C VAL A 3 -20.96 -50.17 3.41
N LYS A 4 -20.55 -50.94 2.40
CA LYS A 4 -19.56 -50.49 1.41
C LYS A 4 -20.27 -49.66 0.34
N LEU A 5 -20.15 -48.34 0.43
CA LEU A 5 -20.70 -47.41 -0.57
C LEU A 5 -19.94 -47.58 -1.89
N LYS A 6 -20.66 -47.96 -2.96
CA LYS A 6 -20.08 -48.19 -4.29
C LYS A 6 -19.75 -46.84 -4.95
N TRP A 7 -18.69 -46.79 -5.77
CA TRP A 7 -18.34 -45.60 -6.56
C TRP A 7 -17.85 -44.37 -5.76
N VAL A 8 -17.56 -44.52 -4.47
CA VAL A 8 -16.96 -43.45 -3.66
C VAL A 8 -15.42 -43.55 -3.68
N LEU A 9 -14.77 -42.53 -4.23
CA LEU A 9 -13.33 -42.32 -4.19
C LEU A 9 -12.97 -41.43 -3.01
N ARG A 10 -11.96 -41.83 -2.24
CA ARG A 10 -11.40 -41.03 -1.14
C ARG A 10 -10.01 -40.52 -1.54
N ASP A 11 -9.85 -39.21 -1.52
CA ASP A 11 -8.60 -38.53 -1.89
C ASP A 11 -8.12 -37.58 -0.77
N LYS A 12 -6.84 -37.25 -0.73
CA LYS A 12 -6.27 -36.26 0.19
C LYS A 12 -5.84 -35.04 -0.60
N ASP A 13 -6.26 -33.85 -0.17
CA ASP A 13 -5.77 -32.62 -0.80
C ASP A 13 -4.32 -32.28 -0.39
N ARG A 14 -3.74 -31.28 -1.07
CA ARG A 14 -2.38 -30.77 -0.82
C ARG A 14 -2.12 -30.26 0.61
N HIS A 15 -3.16 -30.14 1.44
CA HIS A 15 -3.09 -29.75 2.84
C HIS A 15 -3.43 -30.93 3.79
N GLY A 16 -3.53 -32.15 3.26
CA GLY A 16 -3.79 -33.37 4.01
C GLY A 16 -5.26 -33.62 4.37
N LYS A 17 -6.20 -32.75 3.94
CA LYS A 17 -7.62 -32.90 4.25
C LYS A 17 -8.25 -33.96 3.35
N ARG A 18 -8.97 -34.90 3.96
CA ARG A 18 -9.68 -35.99 3.25
C ARG A 18 -10.88 -35.41 2.51
N ARG A 19 -11.02 -35.79 1.24
CA ARG A 19 -12.11 -35.43 0.34
C ARG A 19 -12.74 -36.68 -0.25
N TYR A 20 -14.04 -36.63 -0.49
CA TYR A 20 -14.80 -37.74 -1.04
C TYR A 20 -15.42 -37.35 -2.37
N TYR A 21 -15.35 -38.24 -3.36
CA TYR A 21 -15.90 -38.02 -4.69
C TYR A 21 -16.74 -39.23 -5.12
N PHE A 22 -17.82 -39.00 -5.84
CA PHE A 22 -18.58 -40.04 -6.52
C PHE A 22 -18.11 -40.14 -7.97
N ARG A 23 -17.70 -41.33 -8.39
CA ARG A 23 -17.18 -41.62 -9.74
C ARG A 23 -17.80 -42.89 -10.29
N LYS A 24 -18.85 -42.74 -11.10
CA LYS A 24 -19.50 -43.80 -11.86
C LYS A 24 -19.11 -43.67 -13.34
N PRO A 25 -18.74 -44.76 -14.05
CA PRO A 25 -18.46 -44.71 -15.49
C PRO A 25 -19.63 -44.09 -16.26
N GLY A 26 -19.34 -43.16 -17.17
CA GLY A 26 -20.37 -42.43 -17.94
C GLY A 26 -20.93 -41.17 -17.27
N GLN A 27 -20.55 -40.84 -16.03
CA GLN A 27 -20.95 -39.62 -15.32
C GLN A 27 -19.74 -38.77 -14.94
N LYS A 28 -19.87 -37.44 -14.96
CA LYS A 28 -18.83 -36.55 -14.44
C LYS A 28 -18.59 -36.82 -12.97
N MET A 29 -17.33 -36.72 -12.53
CA MET A 29 -16.96 -36.91 -11.12
C MET A 29 -17.62 -35.83 -10.25
N ILE A 30 -18.33 -36.24 -9.20
CA ILE A 30 -19.08 -35.34 -8.30
C ILE A 30 -18.39 -35.27 -6.95
N ARG A 31 -18.21 -34.07 -6.40
CA ARG A 31 -17.69 -33.89 -5.04
C ARG A 31 -18.79 -34.18 -4.02
N LEU A 32 -18.55 -35.12 -3.13
CA LEU A 32 -19.42 -35.41 -1.98
C LEU A 32 -19.02 -34.55 -0.77
N PRO A 33 -19.87 -34.39 0.26
CA PRO A 33 -19.51 -33.77 1.53
C PRO A 33 -18.30 -34.42 2.24
N ASP A 34 -17.76 -33.76 3.27
CA ASP A 34 -16.51 -34.15 3.94
C ASP A 34 -16.66 -35.26 4.99
N ASP A 35 -17.88 -35.60 5.41
CA ASP A 35 -18.13 -36.58 6.45
C ASP A 35 -19.12 -37.67 5.98
N PRO A 36 -18.65 -38.91 5.73
CA PRO A 36 -19.48 -40.01 5.26
C PRO A 36 -20.48 -40.55 6.29
N SER A 37 -20.41 -40.11 7.54
CA SER A 37 -21.38 -40.49 8.59
C SER A 37 -22.60 -39.56 8.64
N THR A 38 -22.58 -38.45 7.91
CA THR A 38 -23.66 -37.45 7.94
C THR A 38 -24.80 -37.78 6.97
N LEU A 39 -26.01 -37.35 7.34
CA LEU A 39 -27.19 -37.44 6.48
C LEU A 39 -27.00 -36.64 5.17
N GLU A 40 -26.28 -35.52 5.24
CA GLU A 40 -25.93 -34.70 4.07
C GLU A 40 -25.12 -35.51 3.04
N PHE A 41 -24.14 -36.30 3.51
CA PHE A 41 -23.34 -37.15 2.65
C PHE A 41 -24.16 -38.27 2.01
N LEU A 42 -24.99 -38.97 2.80
CA LEU A 42 -25.84 -40.05 2.30
C LEU A 42 -26.85 -39.53 1.27
N THR A 43 -27.39 -38.33 1.50
CA THR A 43 -28.31 -37.66 0.57
C THR A 43 -27.61 -37.32 -0.74
N ALA A 44 -26.42 -36.69 -0.68
CA ALA A 44 -25.63 -36.37 -1.86
C ALA A 44 -25.17 -37.63 -2.63
N TYR A 45 -24.84 -38.70 -1.91
CA TYR A 45 -24.50 -40.01 -2.48
C TYR A 45 -25.68 -40.64 -3.22
N ASN A 46 -26.87 -40.66 -2.61
CA ASN A 46 -28.06 -41.24 -3.24
C ASN A 46 -28.51 -40.45 -4.48
N LEU A 47 -28.42 -39.11 -4.44
CA LEU A 47 -28.67 -38.25 -5.60
C LEU A 47 -27.67 -38.48 -6.73
N ALA A 48 -26.38 -38.66 -6.40
CA ALA A 48 -25.37 -38.99 -7.40
C ALA A 48 -25.60 -40.38 -8.01
N LEU A 49 -26.10 -41.34 -7.20
CA LEU A 49 -26.40 -42.71 -7.63
C LEU A 49 -27.64 -42.80 -8.53
N SER A 50 -28.67 -42.00 -8.28
CA SER A 50 -29.91 -41.94 -9.07
C SER A 50 -29.75 -41.26 -10.43
N GLY A 51 -28.63 -40.58 -10.68
CA GLY A 51 -28.37 -39.87 -11.94
C GLY A 51 -29.13 -38.54 -12.05
N GLU A 52 -29.90 -38.15 -11.03
CA GLU A 52 -30.50 -36.83 -10.90
C GLU A 52 -29.43 -35.81 -10.51
N THR A 53 -28.54 -35.48 -11.45
CA THR A 53 -27.67 -34.32 -11.28
C THR A 53 -28.51 -33.07 -11.47
N LYS A 54 -29.24 -32.66 -10.42
CA LYS A 54 -29.53 -31.23 -10.30
C LYS A 54 -28.17 -30.54 -10.29
N PRO A 55 -27.88 -29.61 -11.22
CA PRO A 55 -26.72 -28.74 -11.06
C PRO A 55 -26.82 -28.16 -9.65
N PRO A 56 -25.70 -27.99 -8.91
CA PRO A 56 -25.77 -27.36 -7.61
C PRO A 56 -26.58 -26.08 -7.83
N ALA A 57 -27.71 -25.98 -7.12
CA ALA A 57 -28.56 -24.82 -7.21
C ALA A 57 -27.61 -23.62 -7.14
N PRO A 58 -27.74 -22.61 -8.02
CA PRO A 58 -26.99 -21.39 -7.82
C PRO A 58 -27.19 -21.04 -6.34
N ARG A 59 -26.11 -20.73 -5.62
CA ARG A 59 -26.18 -20.05 -4.32
C ARG A 59 -26.72 -18.62 -4.56
N ASN A 60 -27.86 -18.57 -5.22
CA ASN A 60 -28.82 -17.51 -5.30
C ASN A 60 -30.07 -18.06 -4.60
N SER A 61 -29.92 -18.54 -3.35
CA SER A 61 -30.82 -17.94 -2.37
C SER A 61 -30.56 -16.45 -2.58
N VAL A 62 -31.56 -15.68 -2.99
CA VAL A 62 -31.53 -14.24 -2.77
C VAL A 62 -31.25 -14.15 -1.28
N ALA A 63 -29.97 -14.02 -0.91
CA ALA A 63 -29.58 -13.91 0.48
C ALA A 63 -30.44 -12.76 0.95
N TYR A 64 -31.25 -12.96 1.97
CA TYR A 64 -31.92 -11.86 2.61
C TYR A 64 -30.82 -10.84 2.88
N VAL A 65 -30.77 -9.80 2.05
CA VAL A 65 -29.72 -8.79 2.15
C VAL A 65 -30.14 -8.07 3.39
N ASP A 66 -29.56 -8.48 4.52
CA ASP A 66 -29.81 -7.85 5.77
C ASP A 66 -29.34 -6.40 5.62
N LYS A 67 -30.30 -5.52 5.32
CA LYS A 67 -30.11 -4.09 5.13
C LYS A 67 -29.65 -3.42 6.42
N THR A 68 -29.55 -4.18 7.51
CA THR A 68 -29.04 -3.72 8.80
C THR A 68 -27.59 -4.14 9.03
N SER A 69 -27.01 -5.02 8.22
CA SER A 69 -25.66 -5.55 8.42
C SER A 69 -24.54 -4.57 8.01
N LEU A 70 -23.39 -4.67 8.67
CA LEU A 70 -22.20 -3.88 8.32
C LEU A 70 -21.68 -4.18 6.91
N ARG A 71 -21.82 -5.43 6.45
CA ARG A 71 -21.50 -5.84 5.08
C ARG A 71 -22.33 -5.09 4.06
N TRP A 72 -23.64 -5.02 4.28
CA TRP A 72 -24.54 -4.29 3.40
C TRP A 72 -24.14 -2.82 3.29
N LEU A 73 -23.85 -2.17 4.42
CA LEU A 73 -23.40 -0.77 4.42
C LEU A 73 -22.09 -0.61 3.64
N ALA A 74 -21.16 -1.55 3.77
CA ALA A 74 -19.88 -1.50 3.06
C ALA A 74 -20.05 -1.67 1.54
N GLU A 75 -20.94 -2.55 1.11
CA GLU A 75 -21.28 -2.72 -0.30
C GLU A 75 -21.91 -1.47 -0.90
N ARG A 76 -22.83 -0.82 -0.16
CA ARG A 76 -23.39 0.50 -0.53
C ARG A 76 -22.31 1.56 -0.64
N TYR A 77 -21.40 1.60 0.33
CA TYR A 77 -20.26 2.51 0.30
C TYR A 77 -19.35 2.25 -0.91
N TYR A 78 -19.05 1.00 -1.24
CA TYR A 78 -18.24 0.66 -2.42
C TYR A 78 -18.90 1.06 -3.75
N ALA A 79 -20.23 1.05 -3.80
CA ALA A 79 -20.99 1.47 -4.97
C ALA A 79 -21.13 3.00 -5.06
N SER A 80 -20.87 3.74 -3.99
CA SER A 80 -21.11 5.19 -3.93
C SER A 80 -20.15 5.99 -4.80
N ALA A 81 -20.60 7.19 -5.18
CA ALA A 81 -19.77 8.16 -5.91
C ALA A 81 -18.53 8.55 -5.09
N ASP A 82 -18.66 8.67 -3.77
CA ASP A 82 -17.55 9.05 -2.88
C ASP A 82 -16.40 8.06 -2.92
N PHE A 83 -16.72 6.76 -2.91
CA PHE A 83 -15.70 5.71 -3.03
C PHE A 83 -15.14 5.63 -4.45
N ARG A 84 -16.00 5.66 -5.47
CA ARG A 84 -15.60 5.54 -6.88
C ARG A 84 -14.73 6.71 -7.36
N ARG A 85 -14.88 7.90 -6.78
CA ARG A 85 -14.03 9.08 -7.05
C ARG A 85 -12.65 9.02 -6.37
N LEU A 86 -12.40 8.09 -5.45
CA LEU A 86 -11.07 7.91 -4.86
C LEU A 86 -10.07 7.37 -5.90
N GLY A 87 -8.78 7.58 -5.67
CA GLY A 87 -7.75 6.96 -6.50
C GLY A 87 -7.82 5.42 -6.41
N LYS A 88 -7.54 4.71 -7.51
CA LYS A 88 -7.64 3.24 -7.59
C LYS A 88 -6.89 2.52 -6.45
N ARG A 89 -5.68 2.99 -6.10
CA ARG A 89 -4.92 2.45 -4.98
C ARG A 89 -5.63 2.68 -3.64
N THR A 90 -6.18 3.88 -3.42
CA THR A 90 -6.95 4.20 -2.22
C THR A 90 -8.19 3.33 -2.09
N GLN A 91 -8.93 3.12 -3.19
CA GLN A 91 -10.06 2.19 -3.24
C GLN A 91 -9.63 0.78 -2.82
N HIS A 92 -8.55 0.27 -3.43
CA HIS A 92 -8.03 -1.06 -3.15
C HIS A 92 -7.60 -1.22 -1.67
N VAL A 93 -6.80 -0.29 -1.12
CA VAL A 93 -6.40 -0.34 0.31
C VAL A 93 -7.60 -0.29 1.23
N ARG A 94 -8.54 0.64 0.98
CA ARG A 94 -9.72 0.83 1.83
C ARG A 94 -10.61 -0.41 1.83
N ARG A 95 -10.79 -1.03 0.66
CA ARG A 95 -11.51 -2.30 0.51
C ARG A 95 -10.82 -3.44 1.26
N LEU A 96 -9.50 -3.60 1.12
CA LEU A 96 -8.76 -4.62 1.88
C LEU A 96 -8.93 -4.49 3.40
N ILE A 97 -8.87 -3.26 3.93
CA ILE A 97 -9.05 -3.00 5.35
C ILE A 97 -10.47 -3.35 5.79
N LEU A 98 -11.48 -2.84 5.08
CA LEU A 98 -12.89 -3.07 5.40
C LEU A 98 -13.24 -4.56 5.29
N ASP A 99 -12.91 -5.21 4.17
CA ASP A 99 -13.21 -6.63 3.93
C ASP A 99 -12.55 -7.54 4.98
N SER A 100 -11.36 -7.18 5.47
CA SER A 100 -10.71 -7.90 6.57
C SER A 100 -11.54 -7.89 7.86
N MET A 101 -12.27 -6.81 8.15
CA MET A 101 -13.18 -6.71 9.29
C MET A 101 -14.51 -7.41 8.99
N LEU A 102 -15.03 -7.25 7.77
CA LEU A 102 -16.29 -7.87 7.34
C LEU A 102 -16.24 -9.38 7.35
N THR A 103 -15.06 -10.00 7.25
CA THR A 103 -14.90 -11.46 7.34
C THR A 103 -15.43 -12.02 8.66
N LYS A 104 -15.26 -11.29 9.78
CA LYS A 104 -15.70 -11.72 11.12
C LYS A 104 -16.94 -10.98 11.64
N HIS A 105 -17.17 -9.75 11.16
CA HIS A 105 -18.16 -8.85 11.73
C HIS A 105 -19.16 -8.33 10.71
N GLY A 106 -19.11 -8.81 9.47
CA GLY A 106 -19.93 -8.30 8.37
C GLY A 106 -21.43 -8.45 8.63
N ASP A 107 -21.84 -9.54 9.28
CA ASP A 107 -23.26 -9.87 9.47
C ASP A 107 -23.84 -9.20 10.73
N LYS A 108 -23.04 -8.45 11.48
CA LYS A 108 -23.50 -7.71 12.67
C LYS A 108 -24.25 -6.44 12.27
N PRO A 109 -25.29 -6.03 13.02
CA PRO A 109 -26.06 -4.84 12.71
C PRO A 109 -25.23 -3.56 12.89
N TYR A 110 -25.04 -2.79 11.81
CA TYR A 110 -24.18 -1.60 11.85
C TYR A 110 -24.77 -0.48 12.72
N LYS A 111 -26.10 -0.42 12.86
CA LYS A 111 -26.81 0.58 13.69
C LYS A 111 -26.57 0.42 15.19
N LEU A 112 -26.12 -0.76 15.63
CA LEU A 112 -25.79 -1.04 17.03
C LEU A 112 -24.28 -0.89 17.32
N LEU A 113 -23.49 -0.44 16.35
CA LEU A 113 -22.07 -0.19 16.58
C LEU A 113 -21.90 1.05 17.45
N GLU A 114 -21.13 0.87 18.52
CA GLU A 114 -20.81 1.88 19.51
C GLU A 114 -19.30 2.11 19.53
N PRO A 115 -18.81 3.22 20.08
CA PRO A 115 -17.37 3.48 20.19
C PRO A 115 -16.58 2.33 20.84
N LYS A 116 -17.18 1.60 21.81
CA LYS A 116 -16.56 0.42 22.44
C LYS A 116 -16.30 -0.71 21.44
N HIS A 117 -17.20 -0.94 20.49
CA HIS A 117 -17.05 -1.96 19.45
C HIS A 117 -15.97 -1.55 18.44
N ILE A 118 -15.91 -0.27 18.09
CA ILE A 118 -14.87 0.27 17.20
C ILE A 118 -13.49 0.20 17.87
N ARG A 119 -13.39 0.46 19.18
CA ARG A 119 -12.16 0.24 19.97
C ARG A 119 -11.72 -1.23 19.92
N ALA A 120 -12.63 -2.17 20.15
CA ALA A 120 -12.30 -3.60 20.04
C ALA A 120 -11.74 -3.98 18.64
N LEU A 121 -12.36 -3.48 17.56
CA LEU A 121 -11.87 -3.70 16.19
C LEU A 121 -10.48 -3.08 15.94
N ARG A 122 -10.19 -1.93 16.55
CA ARG A 122 -8.85 -1.30 16.51
C ARG A 122 -7.84 -2.16 17.28
N ASP A 123 -8.23 -2.63 18.47
CA ASP A 123 -7.35 -3.32 19.43
C ASP A 123 -7.02 -4.76 19.01
N GLU A 124 -7.82 -5.38 18.14
CA GLU A 124 -7.42 -6.58 17.39
C GLU A 124 -6.12 -6.43 16.57
N LYS A 125 -5.65 -5.19 16.38
CA LYS A 125 -4.41 -4.84 15.69
C LYS A 125 -3.43 -4.10 16.62
N ILE A 126 -3.44 -4.40 17.92
CA ILE A 126 -2.55 -3.76 18.90
C ILE A 126 -1.07 -3.88 18.52
N ASP A 127 -0.64 -5.05 18.03
CA ASP A 127 0.75 -5.29 17.58
C ASP A 127 1.10 -4.57 16.26
N ALA A 128 0.12 -3.94 15.62
CA ALA A 128 0.28 -3.16 14.41
C ALA A 128 -0.52 -1.84 14.50
N PRO A 129 -0.05 -0.84 15.29
CA PRO A 129 -0.83 0.33 15.64
C PRO A 129 -1.38 1.12 14.44
N GLU A 130 -0.58 1.27 13.39
CA GLU A 130 -1.02 1.94 12.15
C GLU A 130 -2.12 1.16 11.41
N ALA A 131 -2.12 -0.17 11.47
CA ALA A 131 -3.19 -1.00 10.91
C ALA A 131 -4.48 -0.86 11.73
N GLY A 132 -4.40 -0.81 13.06
CA GLY A 132 -5.53 -0.49 13.93
C GLY A 132 -6.10 0.90 13.63
N ASN A 133 -5.24 1.91 13.53
CA ASN A 133 -5.64 3.27 13.15
C ASN A 133 -6.27 3.33 11.75
N ALA A 134 -5.79 2.50 10.81
CA ALA A 134 -6.37 2.42 9.47
C ALA A 134 -7.79 1.84 9.48
N ARG A 135 -8.10 0.89 10.40
CA ARG A 135 -9.47 0.40 10.61
C ARG A 135 -10.40 1.51 11.09
N VAL A 136 -9.99 2.27 12.11
CA VAL A 136 -10.77 3.41 12.61
C VAL A 136 -11.00 4.44 11.49
N LYS A 137 -9.95 4.80 10.73
CA LYS A 137 -10.09 5.71 9.58
C LYS A 137 -11.07 5.19 8.53
N ALA A 138 -11.05 3.91 8.22
CA ALA A 138 -11.97 3.30 7.26
C ALA A 138 -13.42 3.32 7.79
N LEU A 139 -13.62 3.03 9.07
CA LEU A 139 -14.92 3.06 9.73
C LEU A 139 -15.48 4.49 9.86
N ARG A 140 -14.64 5.50 10.11
CA ARG A 140 -15.12 6.90 10.05
C ARG A 140 -15.65 7.26 8.67
N GLN A 141 -15.04 6.74 7.61
CA GLN A 141 -15.45 7.03 6.24
C GLN A 141 -16.74 6.30 5.84
N ILE A 142 -16.92 5.04 6.25
CA ILE A 142 -18.16 4.31 5.96
C ILE A 142 -19.35 4.90 6.73
N PHE A 143 -19.16 5.34 7.98
CA PHE A 143 -20.21 5.98 8.77
C PHE A 143 -20.48 7.42 8.34
N LYS A 144 -19.46 8.16 7.87
CA LYS A 144 -19.70 9.44 7.18
C LYS A 144 -20.63 9.26 5.99
N PHE A 145 -20.35 8.30 5.11
CA PHE A 145 -21.23 7.94 4.01
C PHE A 145 -22.63 7.53 4.50
N ALA A 146 -22.71 6.75 5.58
CA ALA A 146 -23.98 6.32 6.15
C ALA A 146 -24.84 7.52 6.61
N ILE A 147 -24.22 8.56 7.19
CA ILE A 147 -24.93 9.78 7.59
C ILE A 147 -25.40 10.57 6.37
N GLU A 148 -24.52 10.78 5.40
CA GLU A 148 -24.82 11.56 4.18
C GLU A 148 -25.90 10.88 3.29
N ASN A 149 -26.23 9.61 3.55
CA ASN A 149 -27.22 8.84 2.80
C ASN A 149 -28.35 8.32 3.71
N ASP A 150 -28.60 8.97 4.85
CA ASP A 150 -29.72 8.70 5.78
C ASP A 150 -29.77 7.25 6.32
N HIS A 151 -28.64 6.56 6.35
CA HIS A 151 -28.50 5.20 6.89
C HIS A 151 -28.17 5.20 8.40
N HIS A 152 -27.62 6.29 8.93
CA HIS A 152 -27.33 6.46 10.37
C HIS A 152 -27.33 7.93 10.77
N ASN A 153 -27.63 8.24 12.03
CA ASN A 153 -27.63 9.60 12.58
C ASN A 153 -26.29 10.05 13.23
N ARG A 154 -25.31 9.14 13.38
CA ARG A 154 -24.07 9.41 14.13
C ARG A 154 -22.95 8.50 13.64
N ASN A 155 -21.72 8.98 13.77
CA ASN A 155 -20.52 8.21 13.47
C ASN A 155 -19.85 7.75 14.78
N PRO A 156 -20.05 6.49 15.21
CA PRO A 156 -19.47 5.97 16.45
C PRO A 156 -17.93 5.85 16.39
N ALA A 157 -17.32 5.96 15.21
CA ALA A 157 -15.87 5.88 15.06
C ALA A 157 -15.16 7.22 15.30
N ASP A 158 -15.90 8.35 15.37
CA ASP A 158 -15.31 9.66 15.64
C ASP A 158 -14.82 9.80 17.09
N ASP A 159 -15.52 9.16 18.04
CA ASP A 159 -15.16 9.13 19.47
C ASP A 159 -14.05 8.14 19.82
N VAL A 160 -13.49 7.45 18.82
CA VAL A 160 -12.39 6.51 19.03
C VAL A 160 -11.07 7.15 18.67
N SER A 161 -10.25 7.39 19.69
CA SER A 161 -8.87 7.86 19.52
C SER A 161 -8.02 6.89 18.70
N TYR A 162 -7.00 7.41 18.04
CA TYR A 162 -5.97 6.59 17.42
C TYR A 162 -4.98 6.10 18.48
N PHE A 163 -4.33 4.95 18.22
CA PHE A 163 -3.08 4.64 18.90
C PHE A 163 -2.06 5.73 18.62
N SER A 164 -1.25 6.05 19.63
CA SER A 164 -0.08 6.92 19.49
C SER A 164 0.84 6.38 18.40
N LYS A 165 1.52 7.29 17.72
CA LYS A 165 2.57 6.91 16.78
C LYS A 165 3.86 6.78 17.58
N GLU A 166 4.32 5.56 17.77
CA GLU A 166 5.64 5.29 18.33
C GLU A 166 6.66 5.18 17.18
N GLY A 167 7.80 5.86 17.35
CA GLY A 167 8.93 5.83 16.41
C GLY A 167 9.08 7.06 15.49
N GLU A 168 10.30 7.26 15.00
CA GLU A 168 10.71 8.40 14.16
C GLU A 168 10.27 8.29 12.69
N GLY A 169 9.48 7.26 12.36
CA GLY A 169 9.03 6.96 11.01
C GLY A 169 10.09 6.23 10.18
N PHE A 170 10.16 6.54 8.89
CA PHE A 170 11.15 5.93 8.00
C PHE A 170 12.56 6.48 8.26
N HIS A 171 13.53 5.58 8.29
CA HIS A 171 14.96 5.90 8.34
C HIS A 171 15.36 6.85 7.20
N ALA A 172 16.07 7.92 7.54
CA ALA A 172 16.70 8.82 6.57
C ALA A 172 18.09 8.29 6.28
N TRP A 173 18.45 8.16 5.00
CA TRP A 173 19.79 7.68 4.67
C TRP A 173 20.87 8.65 5.18
N THR A 174 21.95 8.10 5.73
CA THR A 174 23.15 8.86 6.07
C THR A 174 24.08 8.97 4.85
N LEU A 175 25.07 9.86 4.91
CA LEU A 175 26.08 9.97 3.85
C LEU A 175 26.90 8.68 3.72
N ASP A 176 27.31 8.08 4.84
CA ASP A 176 28.05 6.81 4.85
C ASP A 176 27.27 5.67 4.21
N GLU A 177 25.95 5.63 4.39
CA GLU A 177 25.07 4.65 3.75
C GLU A 177 24.96 4.89 2.25
N VAL A 178 24.89 6.16 1.82
CA VAL A 178 24.95 6.52 0.39
C VAL A 178 26.27 6.06 -0.19
N GLU A 179 27.40 6.37 0.43
CA GLU A 179 28.72 5.93 -0.01
C GLU A 179 28.85 4.40 -0.06
N THR A 180 28.35 3.70 0.95
CA THR A 180 28.34 2.24 0.99
C THR A 180 27.57 1.65 -0.19
N PHE A 181 26.40 2.22 -0.50
CA PHE A 181 25.62 1.82 -1.66
C PHE A 181 26.34 2.12 -2.98
N GLU A 182 26.99 3.29 -3.09
CA GLU A 182 27.74 3.69 -4.28
C GLU A 182 28.98 2.83 -4.52
N LYS A 183 29.70 2.43 -3.47
CA LYS A 183 30.83 1.49 -3.54
C LYS A 183 30.38 0.11 -4.04
N ARG A 184 29.22 -0.36 -3.58
CA ARG A 184 28.65 -1.65 -4.01
C ARG A 184 28.10 -1.61 -5.44
N HIS A 185 27.53 -0.48 -5.84
CA HIS A 185 26.83 -0.26 -7.10
C HIS A 185 27.45 0.94 -7.84
N PRO A 186 28.49 0.73 -8.66
CA PRO A 186 29.19 1.82 -9.32
C PRO A 186 28.36 2.50 -10.42
N ILE A 187 28.86 3.65 -10.91
CA ILE A 187 28.31 4.36 -12.07
C ILE A 187 28.25 3.42 -13.28
N GLY A 188 27.15 3.51 -14.03
CA GLY A 188 26.81 2.59 -15.11
C GLY A 188 25.87 1.45 -14.70
N THR A 189 25.67 1.23 -13.39
CA THR A 189 24.65 0.29 -12.92
C THR A 189 23.28 0.95 -12.78
N LYS A 190 22.23 0.16 -12.99
CA LYS A 190 20.83 0.59 -12.77
C LYS A 190 20.55 0.97 -11.31
N ALA A 191 21.20 0.29 -10.36
CA ALA A 191 21.10 0.60 -8.94
C ALA A 191 21.65 1.99 -8.63
N ARG A 192 22.83 2.32 -9.19
CA ARG A 192 23.41 3.67 -9.08
C ARG A 192 22.52 4.74 -9.70
N LEU A 193 21.97 4.48 -10.90
CA LEU A 193 21.01 5.37 -11.54
C LEU A 193 19.78 5.63 -10.67
N ALA A 194 19.20 4.58 -10.08
CA ALA A 194 18.04 4.69 -9.21
C ALA A 194 18.33 5.54 -7.96
N LEU A 195 19.48 5.32 -7.32
CA LEU A 195 19.94 6.13 -6.18
C LEU A 195 20.09 7.59 -6.58
N ALA A 196 20.78 7.87 -7.68
CA ALA A 196 21.03 9.23 -8.17
C ALA A 196 19.71 9.97 -8.49
N LEU A 197 18.79 9.33 -9.21
CA LEU A 197 17.48 9.92 -9.51
C LEU A 197 16.71 10.23 -8.22
N LEU A 198 16.69 9.32 -7.24
CA LEU A 198 15.99 9.55 -5.96
C LEU A 198 16.62 10.70 -5.16
N LEU A 199 17.96 10.77 -5.09
CA LEU A 199 18.69 11.73 -4.27
C LEU A 199 18.71 13.12 -4.91
N TYR A 200 19.09 13.25 -6.17
CA TYR A 200 19.24 14.56 -6.82
C TYR A 200 17.91 15.22 -7.16
N THR A 201 16.82 14.46 -7.30
CA THR A 201 15.49 15.03 -7.55
C THR A 201 14.64 15.12 -6.27
N GLY A 202 15.00 14.38 -5.22
CA GLY A 202 14.19 14.26 -4.00
C GLY A 202 12.79 13.68 -4.22
N GLN A 203 12.51 13.04 -5.37
CA GLN A 203 11.16 12.62 -5.74
C GLN A 203 10.75 11.26 -5.14
N ARG A 204 9.44 11.00 -5.12
CA ARG A 204 8.93 9.73 -4.60
C ARG A 204 9.21 8.64 -5.61
N ARG A 205 9.32 7.40 -5.13
CA ARG A 205 9.48 6.22 -6.02
C ARG A 205 8.43 6.15 -7.13
N SER A 206 7.18 6.57 -6.87
CA SER A 206 6.10 6.58 -7.86
C SER A 206 6.30 7.58 -9.00
N ASP A 207 7.13 8.59 -8.76
CA ASP A 207 7.43 9.65 -9.71
C ASP A 207 8.74 9.32 -10.46
N VAL A 208 9.77 8.85 -9.73
CA VAL A 208 11.07 8.48 -10.30
C VAL A 208 10.96 7.37 -11.35
N VAL A 209 10.08 6.39 -11.18
CA VAL A 209 9.85 5.33 -12.18
C VAL A 209 9.22 5.85 -13.48
N LEU A 210 8.65 7.06 -13.47
CA LEU A 210 8.07 7.70 -14.65
C LEU A 210 9.04 8.67 -15.33
N MET A 211 10.15 9.04 -14.67
CA MET A 211 11.14 9.95 -15.23
C MET A 211 11.81 9.35 -16.47
N GLY A 212 12.07 10.21 -17.45
CA GLY A 212 12.62 9.83 -18.73
C GLY A 212 12.98 11.04 -19.57
N ARG A 213 13.58 10.79 -20.73
CA ARG A 213 14.14 11.82 -21.64
C ARG A 213 13.11 12.86 -22.06
N GLN A 214 11.86 12.46 -22.26
CA GLN A 214 10.72 13.33 -22.58
C GLN A 214 10.40 14.40 -21.52
N HIS A 215 10.88 14.21 -20.30
CA HIS A 215 10.72 15.19 -19.22
C HIS A 215 11.89 16.18 -19.13
N VAL A 216 12.92 16.00 -19.96
CA VAL A 216 14.15 16.79 -19.91
C VAL A 216 14.21 17.74 -21.10
N ARG A 217 14.36 19.04 -20.82
CA ARG A 217 14.57 20.08 -21.83
C ARG A 217 15.44 21.18 -21.23
N ASP A 218 16.43 21.65 -21.99
CA ASP A 218 17.32 22.76 -21.60
C ASP A 218 17.98 22.60 -20.22
N GLY A 219 18.34 21.36 -19.85
CA GLY A 219 18.94 21.03 -18.55
C GLY A 219 17.94 20.92 -17.38
N TRP A 220 16.63 21.07 -17.62
CA TRP A 220 15.59 20.96 -16.61
C TRP A 220 14.79 19.67 -16.74
N LEU A 221 14.54 19.00 -15.62
CA LEU A 221 13.59 17.91 -15.50
C LEU A 221 12.25 18.46 -15.01
N THR A 222 11.22 18.41 -15.87
CA THR A 222 9.88 18.91 -15.55
C THR A 222 8.84 17.80 -15.62
N MET A 223 8.07 17.61 -14.54
CA MET A 223 6.96 16.66 -14.51
C MET A 223 5.90 16.98 -13.46
N THR A 224 4.68 16.47 -13.66
CA THR A 224 3.63 16.51 -12.62
C THR A 224 3.74 15.28 -11.71
N GLN A 225 3.90 15.50 -10.40
CA GLN A 225 3.91 14.41 -9.42
C GLN A 225 2.65 13.55 -9.53
N ALA A 226 2.80 12.22 -9.48
CA ALA A 226 1.72 11.25 -9.61
C ALA A 226 0.74 11.34 -8.43
N LYS A 227 1.25 11.53 -7.22
CA LYS A 227 0.41 11.76 -6.03
C LYS A 227 -0.31 13.10 -6.19
N ASN A 228 -1.60 13.12 -5.87
CA ASN A 228 -2.47 14.30 -5.96
C ASN A 228 -2.74 14.84 -7.37
N ARG A 229 -2.13 14.33 -8.45
CA ARG A 229 -2.31 14.80 -9.84
C ARG A 229 -3.76 15.07 -10.27
N ARG A 230 -4.71 14.25 -9.80
CA ARG A 230 -6.13 14.36 -10.16
C ARG A 230 -6.93 15.39 -9.35
N LYS A 231 -6.40 15.83 -8.21
CA LYS A 231 -7.11 16.73 -7.27
C LYS A 231 -6.41 18.07 -7.11
N LYS A 232 -5.09 18.04 -6.90
CA LYS A 232 -4.22 19.20 -6.71
C LYS A 232 -2.89 18.87 -7.38
N PRO A 233 -2.77 19.04 -8.71
CA PRO A 233 -1.54 18.72 -9.42
C PRO A 233 -0.40 19.61 -8.94
N VAL A 234 0.78 19.00 -8.75
CA VAL A 234 2.01 19.71 -8.42
C VAL A 234 2.99 19.44 -9.55
N VAL A 235 3.32 20.48 -10.30
CA VAL A 235 4.36 20.44 -11.33
C VAL A 235 5.68 20.78 -10.65
N ILE A 236 6.68 19.93 -10.83
CA ILE A 236 8.05 20.18 -10.41
C ILE A 236 8.89 20.48 -11.64
N SER A 237 9.85 21.39 -11.48
CA SER A 237 10.90 21.68 -12.46
C SER A 237 12.21 21.73 -11.68
N ILE A 238 13.10 20.77 -11.93
CA ILE A 238 14.34 20.58 -11.17
C ILE A 238 15.51 20.67 -12.14
N PRO A 239 16.52 21.53 -11.90
CA PRO A 239 17.71 21.55 -12.73
C PRO A 239 18.48 20.23 -12.58
N ILE A 240 18.88 19.64 -13.69
CA ILE A 240 19.73 18.45 -13.70
C ILE A 240 21.15 18.91 -13.43
N VAL A 241 21.66 18.57 -12.24
CA VAL A 241 23.06 18.85 -11.90
C VAL A 241 24.01 17.96 -12.70
N PRO A 242 25.25 18.39 -12.99
CA PRO A 242 26.20 17.64 -13.80
C PRO A 242 26.46 16.21 -13.31
N GLN A 243 26.40 15.99 -12.00
CA GLN A 243 26.57 14.67 -11.39
C GLN A 243 25.43 13.71 -11.78
N LEU A 244 24.19 14.20 -11.81
CA LEU A 244 23.04 13.40 -12.23
C LEU A 244 23.12 13.11 -13.74
N GLU A 245 23.47 14.11 -14.54
CA GLU A 245 23.65 13.95 -15.98
C GLU A 245 24.69 12.88 -16.30
N LYS A 246 25.87 12.92 -15.65
CA LYS A 246 26.92 11.92 -15.80
C LYS A 246 26.42 10.50 -15.49
N VAL A 247 25.63 10.33 -14.42
CA VAL A 247 25.08 9.02 -14.06
C VAL A 247 24.04 8.55 -15.08
N ILE A 248 23.16 9.44 -15.56
CA ILE A 248 22.17 9.11 -16.60
C ILE A 248 22.87 8.68 -17.89
N ALA A 249 23.89 9.44 -18.34
CA ALA A 249 24.62 9.16 -19.57
C ALA A 249 25.37 7.82 -19.54
N ALA A 250 25.94 7.46 -18.39
CA ALA A 250 26.69 6.22 -18.23
C ALA A 250 25.82 4.97 -18.02
N SER A 251 24.53 5.12 -17.70
CA SER A 251 23.67 4.02 -17.25
C SER A 251 22.73 3.50 -18.35
N PRO A 252 22.41 2.20 -18.35
CA PRO A 252 21.43 1.63 -19.27
C PRO A 252 20.03 2.17 -18.96
N CYS A 253 19.52 3.01 -19.86
CA CYS A 253 18.18 3.60 -19.78
C CYS A 253 17.24 2.96 -20.82
N GLY A 254 15.93 3.06 -20.59
CA GLY A 254 14.94 2.76 -21.63
C GLY A 254 14.65 3.95 -22.53
N ASP A 255 13.88 3.71 -23.59
CA ASP A 255 13.51 4.74 -24.57
C ASP A 255 12.64 5.84 -23.95
N ILE A 256 11.65 5.44 -23.13
CA ILE A 256 10.66 6.33 -22.53
C ILE A 256 10.96 6.64 -21.06
N THR A 257 11.55 5.71 -20.30
CA THR A 257 11.84 5.89 -18.87
C THR A 257 13.27 5.54 -18.58
N PHE A 258 13.93 6.31 -17.73
CA PHE A 258 15.31 6.04 -17.33
C PHE A 258 15.44 4.68 -16.63
N LEU A 259 14.46 4.30 -15.81
CA LEU A 259 14.48 3.05 -15.06
C LEU A 259 13.60 1.98 -15.71
N ILE A 260 14.24 0.93 -16.22
CA ILE A 260 13.60 -0.24 -16.84
C ILE A 260 13.88 -1.53 -16.08
N THR A 261 12.92 -2.45 -16.11
CA THR A 261 13.06 -3.83 -15.62
C THR A 261 14.07 -4.62 -16.46
N ALA A 262 14.36 -5.86 -16.08
CA ALA A 262 15.20 -6.76 -16.90
C ALA A 262 14.60 -7.04 -18.29
N PHE A 263 13.28 -6.88 -18.45
CA PHE A 263 12.56 -7.08 -19.70
C PHE A 263 12.42 -5.79 -20.54
N GLY A 264 13.17 -4.73 -20.22
CA GLY A 264 13.15 -3.46 -20.96
C GLY A 264 11.88 -2.60 -20.74
N LYS A 265 10.93 -3.03 -19.91
CA LYS A 265 9.72 -2.25 -19.59
C LYS A 265 9.93 -1.36 -18.37
N GLY A 266 9.29 -0.19 -18.34
CA GLY A 266 9.30 0.69 -17.18
C GLY A 266 8.79 0.00 -15.91
N PHE A 267 9.31 0.40 -14.74
CA PHE A 267 8.89 -0.18 -13.48
C PHE A 267 7.49 0.26 -13.04
N THR A 268 6.76 -0.63 -12.37
CA THR A 268 5.69 -0.21 -11.46
C THR A 268 6.27 0.35 -10.16
N PRO A 269 5.57 1.28 -9.46
CA PRO A 269 6.07 1.84 -8.19
C PRO A 269 6.34 0.78 -7.12
N GLU A 270 5.47 -0.23 -6.99
CA GLU A 270 5.63 -1.34 -6.07
C GLU A 270 6.79 -2.26 -6.48
N GLY A 271 6.87 -2.61 -7.78
CA GLY A 271 7.95 -3.45 -8.30
C GLY A 271 9.32 -2.81 -8.14
N PHE A 272 9.44 -1.51 -8.43
CA PHE A 272 10.66 -0.75 -8.15
C PHE A 272 10.98 -0.70 -6.66
N GLY A 273 9.98 -0.53 -5.80
CA GLY A 273 10.18 -0.51 -4.35
C GLY A 273 10.82 -1.79 -3.83
N ASN A 274 10.32 -2.94 -4.25
CA ASN A 274 10.89 -4.25 -3.89
C ASN A 274 12.28 -4.43 -4.52
N TRP A 275 12.41 -4.16 -5.81
CA TRP A 275 13.69 -4.27 -6.52
C TRP A 275 14.77 -3.39 -5.89
N PHE A 276 14.48 -2.14 -5.55
CA PHE A 276 15.45 -1.23 -4.91
C PHE A 276 15.82 -1.71 -3.51
N ARG A 277 14.85 -2.29 -2.78
CA ARG A 277 15.09 -2.87 -1.47
C ARG A 277 16.07 -4.04 -1.52
N ASP A 278 16.00 -4.85 -2.56
CA ASP A 278 16.98 -5.93 -2.79
C ASP A 278 18.38 -5.35 -3.05
N ARG A 279 18.49 -4.25 -3.81
CA ARG A 279 19.77 -3.56 -4.03
C ARG A 279 20.35 -2.99 -2.73
N CYS A 280 19.51 -2.50 -1.82
CA CYS A 280 19.94 -2.09 -0.48
C CYS A 280 20.48 -3.30 0.30
N ASN A 281 19.78 -4.43 0.28
CA ASN A 281 20.20 -5.65 0.98
C ASN A 281 21.56 -6.16 0.45
N GLU A 282 21.80 -6.09 -0.87
CA GLU A 282 23.09 -6.45 -1.50
C GLU A 282 24.25 -5.55 -1.06
N ALA A 283 23.97 -4.32 -0.63
CA ALA A 283 24.93 -3.39 -0.06
C ALA A 283 25.03 -3.50 1.48
N GLY A 284 24.35 -4.48 2.10
CA GLY A 284 24.30 -4.62 3.56
C GLY A 284 23.35 -3.67 4.27
N LEU A 285 22.63 -2.81 3.54
CA LEU A 285 21.79 -1.72 4.06
C LEU A 285 20.34 -2.17 4.30
N LYS A 286 20.15 -3.16 5.18
CA LYS A 286 18.84 -3.80 5.46
C LYS A 286 17.84 -2.91 6.21
N HIS A 287 18.18 -1.70 6.60
CA HIS A 287 17.25 -0.72 7.18
C HIS A 287 16.88 0.39 6.20
N CYS A 288 17.59 0.47 5.08
CA CYS A 288 17.40 1.50 4.07
C CYS A 288 16.31 1.15 3.06
N SER A 289 15.68 2.19 2.49
CA SER A 289 14.65 2.05 1.45
C SER A 289 14.59 3.29 0.56
N ALA A 290 13.95 3.17 -0.62
CA ALA A 290 13.77 4.31 -1.54
C ALA A 290 13.04 5.51 -0.90
N HIS A 291 12.14 5.27 0.07
CA HIS A 291 11.44 6.36 0.74
C HIS A 291 12.36 7.18 1.65
N GLY A 292 13.36 6.53 2.26
CA GLY A 292 14.34 7.17 3.12
C GLY A 292 15.21 8.21 2.40
N LEU A 293 15.45 8.02 1.10
CA LEU A 293 16.26 8.94 0.28
C LEU A 293 15.60 10.31 0.08
N ARG A 294 14.27 10.36 -0.01
CA ARG A 294 13.55 11.65 -0.08
C ARG A 294 13.70 12.44 1.22
N LYS A 295 13.66 11.76 2.37
CA LYS A 295 13.94 12.38 3.67
C LYS A 295 15.39 12.85 3.73
N ALA A 296 16.34 11.99 3.35
CA ALA A 296 17.75 12.32 3.29
C ALA A 296 18.04 13.55 2.40
N THR A 297 17.42 13.63 1.22
CA THR A 297 17.56 14.78 0.32
C THR A 297 17.09 16.07 0.98
N ALA A 298 15.91 16.07 1.60
CA ALA A 298 15.38 17.24 2.27
C ALA A 298 16.25 17.66 3.47
N SER A 299 16.69 16.70 4.28
CA SER A 299 17.59 16.95 5.41
C SER A 299 18.94 17.48 4.93
N ARG A 300 19.52 16.91 3.87
CA ARG A 300 20.80 17.36 3.31
C ARG A 300 20.74 18.76 2.73
N LEU A 301 19.69 19.09 1.99
CA LEU A 301 19.49 20.46 1.51
C LEU A 301 19.35 21.43 2.67
N ALA A 302 18.65 21.05 3.75
CA ALA A 302 18.59 21.86 4.95
C ALA A 302 19.98 22.05 5.57
N GLU A 303 20.78 20.98 5.72
CA GLU A 303 22.17 21.02 6.20
C GLU A 303 23.10 21.90 5.36
N LEU A 304 22.82 22.03 4.05
CA LEU A 304 23.54 22.92 3.14
C LEU A 304 23.06 24.38 3.22
N GLY A 305 22.18 24.70 4.18
CA GLY A 305 21.68 26.05 4.38
C GLY A 305 20.49 26.43 3.49
N CYS A 306 19.95 25.51 2.69
CA CYS A 306 18.78 25.83 1.86
C CYS A 306 17.57 26.22 2.74
N SER A 307 16.90 27.28 2.31
CA SER A 307 15.60 27.70 2.83
C SER A 307 14.56 26.60 2.64
N THR A 308 13.48 26.66 3.43
CA THR A 308 12.38 25.70 3.29
C THR A 308 11.73 25.83 1.92
N GLN A 309 11.67 27.04 1.38
CA GLN A 309 11.14 27.34 0.06
C GLN A 309 11.95 26.66 -1.06
N GLU A 310 13.28 26.69 -1.00
CA GLU A 310 14.15 25.97 -1.95
C GLU A 310 13.94 24.46 -1.86
N ILE A 311 13.88 23.92 -0.64
CA ILE A 311 13.61 22.50 -0.41
C ILE A 311 12.21 22.12 -0.92
N MET A 312 11.21 22.97 -0.72
CA MET A 312 9.85 22.79 -1.24
C MET A 312 9.83 22.81 -2.77
N ALA A 313 10.59 23.70 -3.42
CA ALA A 313 10.70 23.79 -4.87
C ALA A 313 11.23 22.49 -5.48
N ILE A 314 12.23 21.88 -4.84
CA ILE A 314 12.78 20.59 -5.28
C ILE A 314 11.82 19.44 -4.94
N THR A 315 11.39 19.35 -3.69
CA THR A 315 10.61 18.18 -3.22
C THR A 315 9.14 18.22 -3.67
N GLY A 316 8.59 19.37 -4.01
CA GLY A 316 7.17 19.56 -4.36
C GLY A 316 6.22 19.42 -3.16
N HIS A 317 6.66 19.77 -1.95
CA HIS A 317 5.76 19.92 -0.80
C HIS A 317 5.05 21.27 -0.90
N THR A 318 3.75 21.29 -0.59
CA THR A 318 2.94 22.53 -0.68
C THR A 318 2.70 23.20 0.67
N THR A 319 3.12 22.57 1.77
CA THR A 319 3.00 23.16 3.12
C THR A 319 4.30 23.04 3.88
N LEU A 320 4.65 24.07 4.66
CA LEU A 320 5.88 24.11 5.47
C LEU A 320 5.97 22.93 6.45
N LYS A 321 4.84 22.63 7.11
CA LYS A 321 4.73 21.53 8.09
C LYS A 321 5.17 20.17 7.55
N GLU A 322 4.98 19.90 6.25
CA GLU A 322 5.44 18.64 5.65
C GLU A 322 6.97 18.58 5.50
N VAL A 323 7.62 19.73 5.26
CA VAL A 323 9.08 19.82 5.11
C VAL A 323 9.77 19.90 6.46
N GLU A 324 9.23 20.66 7.40
CA GLU A 324 9.76 20.79 8.76
C GLU A 324 9.91 19.45 9.47
N ARG A 325 9.00 18.50 9.20
CA ARG A 325 9.12 17.12 9.70
C ARG A 325 10.46 16.46 9.34
N TYR A 326 11.08 16.85 8.23
CA TYR A 326 12.34 16.29 7.75
C TYR A 326 13.55 17.17 8.05
N THR A 327 13.35 18.48 8.22
CA THR A 327 14.43 19.47 8.27
C THR A 327 14.63 20.12 9.64
N ALA A 328 13.69 19.96 10.59
CA ALA A 328 13.73 20.67 11.87
C ALA A 328 15.02 20.45 12.66
N ALA A 329 15.52 19.21 12.73
CA ALA A 329 16.76 18.90 13.44
C ALA A 329 17.99 19.57 12.79
N ALA A 330 18.14 19.41 11.47
CA ALA A 330 19.23 20.02 10.70
C ALA A 330 19.22 21.55 10.81
N ARG A 331 18.03 22.16 10.65
CA ARG A 331 17.86 23.61 10.76
C ARG A 331 18.21 24.15 12.14
N ARG A 332 17.82 23.46 13.22
CA ARG A 332 18.14 23.91 14.57
C ARG A 332 19.65 24.03 14.76
N LYS A 333 20.43 23.09 14.24
CA LYS A 333 21.89 23.11 14.31
C LYS A 333 22.48 24.30 13.54
N ILE A 334 22.07 24.50 12.28
CA ILE A 334 22.59 25.58 11.43
C ILE A 334 22.18 26.96 11.94
N LEU A 335 20.93 27.10 12.41
CA LEU A 335 20.46 28.36 12.97
C LEU A 335 21.21 28.70 14.26
N ALA A 336 21.54 27.70 15.08
CA ALA A 336 22.39 27.91 16.24
C ALA A 336 23.81 28.33 15.84
N GLU A 337 24.44 27.65 14.89
CA GLU A 337 25.78 27.99 14.38
C GLU A 337 25.82 29.41 13.78
N SER A 338 24.85 29.75 12.94
CA SER A 338 24.73 31.09 12.36
C SER A 338 24.46 32.17 13.42
N ALA A 339 23.66 31.88 14.44
CA ALA A 339 23.42 32.82 15.54
C ALA A 339 24.68 33.06 16.37
N MET A 340 25.43 32.00 16.68
CA MET A 340 26.69 32.12 17.42
C MET A 340 27.78 32.83 16.62
N ALA A 341 27.86 32.61 15.30
CA ALA A 341 28.79 33.33 14.43
C ALA A 341 28.54 34.85 14.44
N LYS A 342 27.27 35.28 14.42
CA LYS A 342 26.91 36.70 14.53
C LYS A 342 27.25 37.28 15.90
N PHE A 343 27.07 36.50 16.96
CA PHE A 343 27.41 36.91 18.31
C PHE A 343 28.92 37.15 18.48
N SER A 344 29.77 36.35 17.80
CA SER A 344 31.23 36.53 17.82
C SER A 344 31.76 37.65 16.92
N GLU A 345 30.93 38.22 16.02
CA GLU A 345 31.31 39.36 15.17
C GLU A 345 30.99 40.71 15.81
N GLU A 346 30.28 40.74 16.95
CA GLU A 346 29.95 41.96 17.71
C GLU A 346 31.00 42.32 18.80
N GLU A 347 32.03 41.48 19.01
CA GLU A 347 33.25 41.78 19.78
C GLU A 347 34.39 42.23 18.85
#